data_AF-A0A9E5ZII3-F1
#
_entry.id   AF-A0A9E5ZII3-F1
#
_cell.length_a   1.000
_cell.length_b   1.000
_cell.length_c   1.000
_cell.angle_alpha   90.00
_cell.angle_beta   90.00
_cell.angle_gamma   90.00
#
_symmetry.space_group_name_H-M   'P 1'
#
loop_
_entity.id
_entity.type
_entity.pdbx_description
1 polymer ?
#
loop_
_entity_poly.entity_id
_entity_poly.type
_entity_poly.pdbx_seq_one_letter_code
_entity_poly.pdbx_strand_id
1 'polypeptide(L)'
;MLDDLNKEQLKLAEYMSELSELAFTAGWMDELEFSLWNAMNNEITEYGRLVFTVQIIEHLIELSNKAGGWIVFDEKKEETFLTWEEWNKLNT
;
A
#
# COMPACT_ATOMS: atom_id res chain seq x y z
N MET A 1 2.79 12.73 -5.51
CA MET A 1 3.65 12.57 -6.69
C MET A 1 4.87 11.84 -6.18
N LEU A 2 5.23 10.75 -6.86
CA LEU A 2 6.35 9.89 -6.50
C LEU A 2 7.66 10.65 -6.22
N ASP A 3 7.83 11.85 -6.77
CA ASP A 3 8.99 12.73 -6.61
C ASP A 3 9.26 13.21 -5.16
N ASP A 4 8.23 13.26 -4.31
CA ASP A 4 8.38 13.66 -2.90
C ASP A 4 8.74 12.48 -1.97
N LEU A 5 8.72 11.25 -2.49
CA LEU A 5 9.01 10.05 -1.73
C LEU A 5 10.52 9.77 -1.68
N ASN A 6 11.01 9.40 -0.50
CA ASN A 6 12.35 8.85 -0.39
C ASN A 6 12.43 7.44 -1.01
N LYS A 7 13.64 6.90 -1.15
CA LYS A 7 13.87 5.60 -1.80
C LYS A 7 13.07 4.43 -1.21
N GLU A 8 12.90 4.36 0.12
CA GLU A 8 12.17 3.25 0.73
C GLU A 8 10.65 3.44 0.61
N GLN A 9 10.17 4.68 0.68
CA GLN A 9 8.77 5.03 0.44
C GLN A 9 8.37 4.76 -1.01
N LEU A 10 9.25 5.09 -1.97
CA LEU A 10 9.02 4.83 -3.39
C LEU A 10 8.87 3.34 -3.68
N LYS A 11 9.75 2.49 -3.13
CA LYS A 11 9.64 1.02 -3.30
C LYS A 11 8.31 0.48 -2.79
N LEU A 12 7.83 1.01 -1.66
CA LEU A 12 6.53 0.63 -1.12
C LEU A 12 5.41 1.04 -2.09
N ALA A 13 5.41 2.29 -2.56
CA ALA A 13 4.42 2.78 -3.51
C ALA A 13 4.42 1.98 -4.82
N GLU A 14 5.61 1.70 -5.39
CA GLU A 14 5.78 0.88 -6.59
C GLU A 14 5.21 -0.52 -6.38
N TYR A 15 5.54 -1.16 -5.26
CA TYR A 15 5.02 -2.50 -4.98
C TYR A 15 3.50 -2.53 -4.76
N MET A 16 2.95 -1.53 -4.05
CA MET A 16 1.49 -1.40 -3.92
C MET A 16 0.82 -1.26 -5.29
N SER A 17 1.41 -0.45 -6.18
CA SER A 17 0.93 -0.27 -7.54
C SER A 17 1.01 -1.55 -8.37
N GLU A 18 2.10 -2.32 -8.27
CA GLU A 18 2.23 -3.64 -8.90
C GLU A 18 1.12 -4.61 -8.43
N LEU A 19 0.77 -4.60 -7.14
CA LEU A 19 -0.33 -5.42 -6.62
C LEU A 19 -1.69 -4.97 -7.18
N SER A 20 -1.89 -3.67 -7.36
CA SER A 20 -3.09 -3.12 -8.01
C SER A 20 -3.20 -3.57 -9.47
N GLU A 21 -2.09 -3.54 -10.21
CA GLU A 21 -2.00 -4.02 -11.59
C GLU A 21 -2.32 -5.52 -11.70
N LEU A 22 -1.83 -6.33 -10.76
CA LEU A 22 -2.17 -7.76 -10.72
C LEU A 22 -3.65 -8.00 -10.41
N ALA A 23 -4.25 -7.17 -9.56
CA ALA A 23 -5.65 -7.31 -9.15
C ALA A 23 -6.63 -6.83 -10.25
N PHE A 24 -6.34 -5.69 -10.87
CA PHE A 24 -7.29 -4.93 -11.70
C PHE A 24 -6.69 -4.36 -13.00
N THR A 25 -5.42 -4.62 -13.31
CA THR A 25 -4.71 -4.03 -14.47
C THR A 25 -4.76 -2.50 -14.49
N ALA A 26 -4.59 -1.90 -13.30
CA ALA A 26 -4.57 -0.47 -13.07
C ALA A 26 -3.51 -0.12 -12.02
N GLY A 27 -2.85 1.02 -12.19
CA GLY A 27 -1.71 1.43 -11.37
C GLY A 27 -2.07 1.71 -9.92
N TRP A 28 -3.14 2.48 -9.68
CA TRP A 28 -3.69 2.70 -8.34
C TRP A 28 -5.20 2.72 -8.44
N MET A 29 -5.85 1.70 -7.87
CA MET A 29 -7.30 1.64 -7.76
C MET A 29 -7.78 2.32 -6.47
N ASP A 30 -9.00 2.85 -6.49
CA ASP A 30 -9.64 3.35 -5.28
C ASP A 30 -9.63 2.28 -4.18
N GLU A 31 -9.36 2.73 -2.95
CA GLU A 31 -9.27 1.90 -1.73
C GLU A 31 -8.17 0.83 -1.70
N LEU A 32 -7.20 0.89 -2.63
CA LEU A 32 -6.05 -0.02 -2.65
C LEU A 32 -5.32 -0.02 -1.30
N GLU A 33 -4.99 1.15 -0.77
CA GLU A 33 -4.24 1.31 0.48
C GLU A 33 -4.94 0.66 1.68
N PHE A 34 -6.27 0.70 1.73
CA PHE A 34 -7.07 0.08 2.80
C PHE A 34 -7.18 -1.44 2.60
N SER A 35 -7.38 -1.88 1.37
CA SER A 35 -7.48 -3.31 1.06
C SER A 35 -6.17 -4.04 1.36
N LEU A 36 -5.04 -3.46 0.94
CA LEU A 36 -3.71 -3.98 1.23
C LEU A 36 -3.42 -3.99 2.74
N TRP A 37 -3.85 -2.96 3.47
CA TRP A 37 -3.73 -2.92 4.92
C TRP A 37 -4.52 -4.05 5.61
N ASN A 38 -5.79 -4.22 5.24
CA ASN A 38 -6.66 -5.27 5.76
C ASN A 38 -6.08 -6.66 5.47
N ALA A 39 -5.43 -6.83 4.31
CA ALA A 39 -4.74 -8.06 3.97
C ALA A 39 -3.56 -8.36 4.91
N MET A 40 -2.75 -7.35 5.26
CA MET A 40 -1.67 -7.53 6.25
C MET A 40 -2.20 -7.90 7.64
N ASN A 41 -3.40 -7.43 7.99
CA ASN A 41 -4.08 -7.76 9.24
C ASN A 41 -4.84 -9.10 9.20
N ASN A 42 -4.75 -9.86 8.09
CA ASN A 42 -5.49 -11.10 7.85
C ASN A 42 -7.02 -10.95 7.88
N GLU A 43 -7.53 -9.76 7.60
CA GLU A 43 -8.97 -9.48 7.55
C GLU A 43 -9.58 -9.84 6.20
N ILE A 44 -8.77 -9.80 5.14
CA ILE A 44 -9.13 -10.25 3.80
C ILE A 44 -8.04 -11.15 3.23
N THR A 45 -8.43 -12.04 2.31
CA THR A 45 -7.53 -12.99 1.64
C THR A 45 -7.36 -12.73 0.16
N GLU A 46 -8.16 -11.84 -0.42
CA GLU A 46 -8.14 -11.49 -1.84
C GLU A 46 -8.52 -10.03 -2.08
N TYR A 47 -8.06 -9.48 -3.19
CA TYR A 47 -8.39 -8.15 -3.69
C TYR A 47 -8.46 -8.21 -5.22
N GLY A 48 -9.65 -8.06 -5.79
CA GLY A 48 -9.86 -8.28 -7.22
C GLY A 48 -9.48 -9.69 -7.64
N ARG A 49 -8.53 -9.82 -8.57
CA ARG A 49 -7.98 -11.12 -9.03
C ARG A 49 -6.76 -11.58 -8.23
N LEU A 50 -6.25 -10.74 -7.33
CA LEU A 50 -5.08 -11.04 -6.52
C LEU A 50 -5.52 -11.85 -5.28
N VAL A 51 -4.89 -12.99 -5.06
CA VAL A 51 -4.98 -13.74 -3.80
C VAL A 51 -3.71 -13.46 -3.00
N PHE A 52 -3.87 -13.02 -1.74
CA PHE A 52 -2.73 -12.70 -0.88
C PHE A 52 -2.05 -13.98 -0.40
N THR A 53 -0.80 -14.15 -0.82
CA THR A 53 0.07 -15.21 -0.33
C THR A 53 0.88 -14.70 0.86
N VAL A 54 1.41 -15.63 1.67
CA VAL A 54 2.29 -15.29 2.79
C VAL A 54 3.47 -14.44 2.32
N GLN A 55 4.05 -14.76 1.17
CA GLN A 55 5.19 -14.03 0.60
C GLN A 55 4.82 -12.60 0.22
N ILE A 56 3.62 -12.38 -0.34
CA ILE A 56 3.15 -11.04 -0.68
C ILE A 56 3.01 -10.19 0.58
N ILE A 57 2.39 -10.75 1.62
CA ILE A 57 2.16 -10.06 2.89
C ILE A 57 3.48 -9.77 3.61
N GLU A 58 4.37 -10.75 3.72
CA GLU A 58 5.70 -10.58 4.33
C GLU A 58 6.51 -9.48 3.62
N HIS A 59 6.48 -9.47 2.28
CA HIS A 59 7.20 -8.44 1.53
C HIS A 59 6.59 -7.05 1.71
N LEU A 60 5.26 -6.94 1.74
CA LEU A 60 4.56 -5.69 1.96
C LEU A 60 4.87 -5.11 3.36
N ILE A 61 4.84 -5.96 4.38
CA ILE A 61 5.23 -5.62 5.75
C ILE A 61 6.69 -5.17 5.82
N GLU A 62 7.60 -5.89 5.14
CA GLU A 62 9.02 -5.54 5.10
C GLU A 62 9.26 -4.14 4.51
N LEU A 63 8.66 -3.86 3.34
CA LEU A 63 8.79 -2.56 2.67
C LEU A 63 8.20 -1.44 3.52
N SER A 64 7.03 -1.68 4.10
CA SER A 64 6.38 -0.71 4.97
C SER A 64 7.18 -0.39 6.24
N ASN A 65 7.79 -1.41 6.86
CA ASN A 65 8.70 -1.20 7.98
C ASN A 65 9.95 -0.39 7.59
N LYS A 66 10.51 -0.62 6.39
CA LYS A 66 11.66 0.17 5.89
C LYS A 66 11.27 1.62 5.56
N ALA A 67 10.07 1.83 5.04
CA ALA A 67 9.52 3.15 4.77
C ALA A 67 9.16 3.91 6.06
N GLY A 68 8.86 3.18 7.15
CA GLY A 68 8.45 3.73 8.44
C GLY A 68 6.99 4.20 8.47
N GLY A 69 6.15 3.65 7.59
CA GLY A 69 4.76 4.09 7.42
C GLY A 69 4.08 3.46 6.20
N TRP A 70 3.06 4.14 5.69
CA TRP A 70 2.17 3.66 4.63
C TRP A 70 2.02 4.68 3.51
N ILE A 71 1.58 4.23 2.33
CA ILE A 71 1.24 5.11 1.21
C ILE A 71 -0.28 5.13 1.07
N VAL A 72 -0.83 6.33 0.93
CA VAL A 72 -2.25 6.56 0.65
C VAL A 72 -2.39 7.41 -0.60
N PHE A 73 -3.54 7.32 -1.26
CA PHE A 73 -3.86 8.24 -2.34
C PHE A 73 -4.54 9.50 -1.78
N ASP A 74 -3.94 10.66 -1.99
CA ASP A 74 -4.52 11.97 -1.69
C ASP A 74 -5.01 12.62 -2.99
N GLU A 75 -6.24 13.13 -3.06
CA GLU A 75 -6.79 13.69 -4.31
C GLU A 75 -5.98 14.88 -4.89
N LYS A 76 -5.17 15.55 -4.09
CA LYS A 76 -4.38 16.72 -4.52
C LYS A 76 -2.91 16.38 -4.75
N LYS A 77 -2.38 15.47 -3.94
CA LYS A 77 -0.97 15.10 -3.93
C LYS A 77 -0.72 13.72 -4.52
N GLU A 78 -1.75 12.97 -4.90
CA GLU A 78 -1.68 11.58 -5.33
C GLU A 78 -1.00 10.71 -4.26
N GLU A 79 -0.12 9.78 -4.63
CA GLU A 79 0.57 8.90 -3.68
C GLU A 79 1.34 9.72 -2.65
N THR A 80 0.89 9.62 -1.40
CA THR A 80 1.35 10.40 -0.27
C THR A 80 1.75 9.46 0.85
N PHE A 81 2.95 9.66 1.38
CA PHE A 81 3.41 8.90 2.54
C PHE A 81 2.79 9.46 3.83
N LEU A 82 2.30 8.54 4.66
CA LEU A 82 1.89 8.79 6.03
C LEU A 82 2.78 7.98 6.98
N THR A 83 3.21 8.61 8.07
CA THR A 83 3.82 7.90 9.20
C THR A 83 2.82 6.94 9.83
N TRP A 84 3.31 5.98 10.62
CA TRP A 84 2.43 5.10 11.37
C TRP A 84 1.42 5.82 12.27
N GLU A 85 1.83 6.92 12.89
CA GLU A 85 0.94 7.71 13.73
C GLU A 85 -0.21 8.34 12.91
N GLU A 86 0.11 8.88 11.74
CA GLU A 86 -0.88 9.50 10.84
C GLU A 86 -1.82 8.46 10.25
N TRP A 87 -1.29 7.34 9.77
CA TRP A 87 -2.09 6.25 9.22
C TRP A 87 -3.04 5.67 10.26
N ASN A 88 -2.57 5.42 11.48
CA ASN A 88 -3.43 4.91 12.55
C ASN A 88 -4.55 5.88 12.92
N LYS A 89 -4.35 7.19 12.81
CA LYS A 89 -5.44 8.17 13.03
C LYS A 89 -6.46 8.16 11.89
N LEU A 90 -6.06 7.77 10.69
CA LEU A 90 -6.92 7.72 9.51
C LEU A 90 -7.71 6.40 9.42
N ASN A 91 -7.12 5.30 9.88
CA ASN A 91 -7.67 3.94 9.74
C ASN A 91 -8.40 3.41 11.00
N THR A 92 -8.49 4.21 12.07
CA THR A 92 -9.23 3.89 13.31
C THR A 92 -10.64 4.49 13.26
#